data_AF-A0A2E3J392-F1
#
_entry.id   AF-A0A2E3J392-F1
#
_cell.length_a   1.000
_cell.length_b   1.000
_cell.length_c   1.000
_cell.angle_alpha   90.00
_cell.angle_beta   90.00
_cell.angle_gamma   90.00
#
_symmetry.space_group_name_H-M   'P 1'
#
loop_
_entity.id
_entity.type
_entity.pdbx_description
1 polymer ?
#
loop_
_entity_poly.entity_id
_entity_poly.type
_entity_poly.pdbx_seq_one_letter_code
_entity_poly.pdbx_strand_id
1 'polypeptide(L)'
;MKSSPFQVLGTNEREESLFFMLDSLLRSRIETGEETIDDEDVNIYLAGLLHSFLDQSFYKTYGDTITPYDSQIYDLAEVSGDPIVQFRVYKGNADFALMAAGVFEKNCEPDCETQRGKLFYEIASTCHARICRKKTGVATVLAKLSERFETYRKILSYMRGEYLRLLRRFTKGEMFHLEREVHAGALTGFVPDGRNHFLDAYSNWMKTGSQADRDRVNGLGEALCRADPEFEFAGI
;
A
#
# COMPACT_ATOMS: atom_id res chain seq x y z
N MET A 1 -16.72 1.76 -17.36
CA MET A 1 -16.50 1.61 -15.91
C MET A 1 -17.79 1.96 -15.20
N LYS A 2 -18.31 1.09 -14.33
CA LYS A 2 -19.39 1.47 -13.41
C LYS A 2 -18.71 1.99 -12.14
N SER A 3 -18.83 3.28 -11.89
CA SER A 3 -18.28 3.90 -10.69
C SER A 3 -19.16 3.53 -9.50
N SER A 4 -18.54 3.11 -8.40
CA SER A 4 -19.27 2.74 -7.19
C SER A 4 -19.45 3.98 -6.31
N PRO A 5 -20.69 4.25 -5.84
CA PRO A 5 -20.90 5.34 -4.89
C PRO A 5 -20.29 4.98 -3.54
N PHE A 6 -19.58 5.92 -2.93
CA PHE A 6 -19.07 5.80 -1.57
C PHE A 6 -19.54 7.01 -0.76
N GLN A 7 -19.61 6.83 0.56
CA GLN A 7 -19.97 7.91 1.48
C GLN A 7 -18.73 8.31 2.26
N VAL A 8 -18.43 9.61 2.25
CA VAL A 8 -17.39 10.17 3.11
C VAL A 8 -17.92 10.16 4.55
N LEU A 9 -17.21 9.50 5.46
CA LEU A 9 -17.60 9.43 6.87
C LEU A 9 -17.59 10.83 7.49
N GLY A 10 -18.74 11.29 7.98
CA GLY A 10 -18.90 12.64 8.55
C GLY A 10 -19.61 13.63 7.64
N THR A 11 -19.84 13.29 6.37
CA THR A 11 -20.73 14.05 5.47
C THR A 11 -21.84 13.13 4.93
N ASN A 12 -22.97 13.72 4.52
CA ASN A 12 -24.06 13.00 3.85
C ASN A 12 -23.88 12.94 2.33
N GLU A 13 -22.69 13.31 1.84
CA GLU A 13 -22.39 13.39 0.41
C GLU A 13 -22.00 12.01 -0.10
N ARG A 14 -22.71 11.56 -1.15
CA ARG A 14 -22.36 10.37 -1.91
C ARG A 14 -21.57 10.81 -3.12
N GLU A 15 -20.32 10.41 -3.17
CA GLU A 15 -19.47 10.67 -4.32
C GLU A 15 -19.19 9.38 -5.09
N GLU A 16 -18.92 9.55 -6.37
CA GLU A 16 -18.45 8.47 -7.22
C GLU A 16 -16.94 8.30 -7.04
N SER A 17 -16.50 7.09 -6.69
CA SER A 17 -15.10 6.80 -6.36
C SER A 17 -14.12 7.19 -7.47
N LEU A 18 -14.52 7.08 -8.74
CA LEU A 18 -13.70 7.56 -9.85
C LEU A 18 -13.47 9.07 -9.83
N PHE A 19 -14.52 9.86 -9.56
CA PHE A 19 -14.45 11.32 -9.53
C PHE A 19 -13.59 11.80 -8.38
N PHE A 20 -13.74 11.18 -7.20
CA PHE A 20 -12.90 11.47 -6.05
C PHE A 20 -11.41 11.18 -6.34
N MET A 21 -11.10 10.04 -6.96
CA MET A 21 -9.71 9.71 -7.33
C MET A 21 -9.15 10.70 -8.35
N LEU A 22 -9.96 11.12 -9.33
CA LEU A 22 -9.55 12.11 -10.32
C LEU A 22 -9.32 13.49 -9.69
N ASP A 23 -10.24 13.98 -8.85
CA ASP A 23 -10.09 15.27 -8.16
C ASP A 23 -8.85 15.27 -7.26
N SER A 24 -8.67 14.22 -6.46
CA SER A 24 -7.49 14.05 -5.61
C SER A 24 -6.19 14.03 -6.41
N LEU A 25 -6.17 13.34 -7.56
CA LEU A 25 -5.01 13.28 -8.45
C LEU A 25 -4.69 14.66 -9.03
N LEU A 26 -5.69 15.39 -9.51
CA LEU A 26 -5.50 16.72 -10.10
C LEU A 26 -5.00 17.74 -9.06
N ARG A 27 -5.57 17.73 -7.85
CA ARG A 27 -5.07 18.58 -6.76
C ARG A 27 -3.64 18.25 -6.37
N SER A 28 -3.31 16.95 -6.28
CA SER A 28 -1.95 16.50 -5.99
C SER A 28 -0.94 16.98 -7.03
N ARG A 29 -1.33 17.10 -8.32
CA ARG A 29 -0.46 17.63 -9.37
C ARG A 29 -0.16 19.12 -9.16
N ILE A 30 -1.19 19.90 -8.87
CA ILE A 30 -1.06 21.35 -8.60
C ILE A 30 -0.15 21.56 -7.38
N GLU A 31 -0.38 20.83 -6.29
CA GLU A 31 0.36 21.02 -5.04
C GLU A 31 1.80 20.52 -5.09
N THR A 32 2.10 19.51 -5.91
CA THR A 32 3.48 19.04 -6.13
C THR A 32 4.26 19.86 -7.15
N GLY A 33 3.60 20.76 -7.89
CA GLY A 33 4.18 21.51 -9.01
C GLY A 33 4.49 20.65 -10.24
N GLU A 34 3.98 19.42 -10.29
CA GLU A 34 4.19 18.47 -11.38
C GLU A 34 3.09 18.62 -12.46
N GLU A 35 2.94 19.84 -12.95
CA GLU A 35 2.05 20.15 -14.06
C GLU A 35 2.68 19.67 -15.36
N THR A 36 1.96 18.81 -16.06
CA THR A 36 2.39 18.23 -17.34
C THR A 36 1.32 18.49 -18.40
N ILE A 37 1.79 18.90 -19.58
CA ILE A 37 0.97 19.27 -20.72
C ILE A 37 0.52 18.00 -21.45
N ASP A 38 -0.75 17.97 -21.90
CA ASP A 38 -1.35 16.85 -22.64
C ASP A 38 -1.40 15.53 -21.84
N ASP A 39 -1.74 15.55 -20.55
CA ASP A 39 -1.84 14.33 -19.72
C ASP A 39 -3.27 14.06 -19.23
N GLU A 40 -4.28 14.62 -19.89
CA GLU A 40 -5.70 14.37 -19.59
C GLU A 40 -6.03 12.86 -19.69
N ASP A 41 -5.52 12.20 -20.73
CA ASP A 41 -5.66 10.76 -20.94
C ASP A 41 -4.99 9.93 -19.84
N VAL A 42 -3.82 10.37 -19.37
CA VAL A 42 -3.10 9.74 -18.26
C VAL A 42 -3.85 9.92 -16.94
N ASN A 43 -4.42 11.10 -16.67
CA ASN A 43 -5.20 11.31 -15.44
C ASN A 43 -6.40 10.37 -15.37
N ILE A 44 -7.14 10.24 -16.48
CA ILE A 44 -8.27 9.31 -16.56
C ILE A 44 -7.83 7.87 -16.37
N TYR A 45 -6.68 7.50 -16.95
CA TYR A 45 -6.10 6.17 -16.77
C TYR A 45 -5.73 5.90 -15.30
N LEU A 46 -5.02 6.82 -14.65
CA LEU A 46 -4.58 6.69 -13.25
C LEU A 46 -5.76 6.67 -12.29
N ALA A 47 -6.77 7.53 -12.49
CA ALA A 47 -7.99 7.50 -11.69
C ALA A 47 -8.74 6.17 -11.84
N GLY A 48 -8.80 5.63 -13.06
CA GLY A 48 -9.37 4.30 -13.33
C GLY A 48 -8.55 3.18 -12.70
N LEU A 49 -7.23 3.27 -12.72
CA LEU A 49 -6.34 2.32 -12.09
C LEU A 49 -6.54 2.31 -10.56
N LEU A 50 -6.51 3.47 -9.91
CA LEU A 50 -6.78 3.64 -8.48
C LEU A 50 -8.13 3.02 -8.09
N HIS A 51 -9.17 3.33 -8.87
CA HIS A 51 -10.49 2.75 -8.69
C HIS A 51 -10.48 1.21 -8.82
N SER A 52 -9.75 0.67 -9.80
CA SER A 52 -9.67 -0.79 -10.02
C SER A 52 -8.99 -1.56 -8.87
N PHE A 53 -8.11 -0.90 -8.12
CA PHE A 53 -7.54 -1.46 -6.90
C PHE A 53 -8.53 -1.37 -5.73
N LEU A 54 -9.29 -0.27 -5.63
CA LEU A 54 -10.32 -0.09 -4.60
C LEU A 54 -11.45 -1.13 -4.72
N ASP A 55 -11.94 -1.39 -5.92
CA ASP A 55 -13.05 -2.34 -6.17
C ASP A 55 -12.58 -3.80 -6.38
N GLN A 56 -11.27 -4.05 -6.25
CA GLN A 56 -10.59 -5.33 -6.46
C GLN A 56 -10.71 -5.91 -7.88
N SER A 57 -11.23 -5.16 -8.85
CA SER A 57 -11.33 -5.60 -10.25
C SER A 57 -9.96 -5.81 -10.89
N PHE A 58 -8.94 -5.09 -10.41
CA PHE A 58 -7.55 -5.29 -10.82
C PHE A 58 -7.10 -6.73 -10.57
N TYR A 59 -7.25 -7.23 -9.33
CA TYR A 59 -6.82 -8.58 -8.97
C TYR A 59 -7.65 -9.66 -9.66
N LYS A 60 -8.95 -9.41 -9.91
CA LYS A 60 -9.77 -10.33 -10.72
C LYS A 60 -9.27 -10.43 -12.17
N THR A 61 -8.69 -9.36 -12.70
CA THR A 61 -8.25 -9.28 -14.10
C THR A 61 -6.81 -9.74 -14.28
N TYR A 62 -5.92 -9.43 -13.33
CA TYR A 62 -4.48 -9.62 -13.47
C TYR A 62 -3.86 -10.50 -12.38
N GLY A 63 -4.63 -10.96 -11.39
CA GLY A 63 -4.11 -11.68 -10.22
C GLY A 63 -3.17 -12.84 -10.57
N ASP A 64 -3.52 -13.63 -11.59
CA ASP A 64 -2.73 -14.78 -12.05
C ASP A 64 -1.42 -14.40 -12.76
N THR A 65 -1.25 -13.11 -13.10
CA THR A 65 -0.08 -12.60 -13.84
C THR A 65 0.87 -11.79 -12.98
N ILE A 66 0.44 -11.37 -11.78
CA ILE A 66 1.27 -10.56 -10.89
C ILE A 66 2.23 -11.45 -10.12
N THR A 67 3.52 -11.17 -10.24
CA THR A 67 4.57 -11.91 -9.53
C THR A 67 5.72 -10.96 -9.20
N PRO A 68 6.42 -11.10 -8.07
CA PRO A 68 7.61 -10.29 -7.77
C PRO A 68 8.86 -10.70 -8.55
N TYR A 69 8.84 -11.80 -9.31
CA TYR A 69 10.01 -12.34 -10.00
C TYR A 69 9.97 -12.06 -11.50
N ASP A 70 10.97 -11.35 -12.02
CA ASP A 70 11.04 -11.00 -13.45
C ASP A 70 11.17 -12.22 -14.36
N SER A 71 11.83 -13.28 -13.90
CA SER A 71 11.91 -14.55 -14.64
C SER A 71 10.53 -15.16 -14.88
N GLN A 72 9.66 -15.13 -13.89
CA GLN A 72 8.29 -15.65 -14.02
C GLN A 72 7.45 -14.77 -14.95
N ILE A 73 7.67 -13.45 -14.96
CA ILE A 73 7.01 -12.54 -15.92
C ILE A 73 7.43 -12.88 -17.33
N TYR A 74 8.74 -13.07 -17.55
CA TYR A 74 9.28 -13.45 -18.83
C TYR A 74 8.69 -14.80 -19.28
N ASP A 75 8.64 -15.79 -18.40
CA ASP A 75 8.04 -17.09 -18.71
C ASP A 75 6.56 -16.96 -19.07
N LEU A 76 5.78 -16.20 -18.30
CA LEU A 76 4.35 -15.97 -18.56
C LEU A 76 4.10 -15.22 -19.87
N ALA A 77 4.93 -14.23 -20.19
CA ALA A 77 4.76 -13.39 -21.37
C ALA A 77 5.28 -14.08 -22.64
N GLU A 78 6.51 -14.59 -22.62
CA GLU A 78 7.23 -15.00 -23.82
C GLU A 78 6.98 -16.47 -24.20
N VAL A 79 6.75 -17.38 -23.25
CA VAL A 79 6.47 -18.80 -23.57
C VAL A 79 5.16 -18.93 -24.35
N SER A 80 4.20 -18.05 -24.11
CA SER A 80 2.93 -18.04 -24.85
C SER A 80 3.09 -17.66 -26.32
N GLY A 81 4.09 -16.83 -26.66
CA GLY A 81 4.30 -16.25 -27.99
C GLY A 81 3.15 -15.34 -28.49
N ASP A 82 2.08 -15.14 -27.72
CA ASP A 82 0.91 -14.36 -28.10
C ASP A 82 1.09 -12.89 -27.69
N PRO A 83 1.10 -11.93 -28.64
CA PRO A 83 1.20 -10.51 -28.34
C PRO A 83 0.14 -10.01 -27.35
N ILE A 84 -1.07 -10.58 -27.35
CA ILE A 84 -2.14 -10.18 -26.42
C ILE A 84 -1.80 -10.60 -24.99
N VAL A 85 -1.25 -11.81 -24.82
CA VAL A 85 -0.81 -12.31 -23.50
C VAL A 85 0.38 -11.49 -23.01
N GLN A 86 1.36 -11.23 -23.87
CA GLN A 86 2.49 -10.35 -23.55
C GLN A 86 2.02 -8.98 -23.07
N PHE A 87 1.15 -8.34 -23.85
CA PHE A 87 0.56 -7.04 -23.48
C PHE A 87 -0.12 -7.10 -22.11
N ARG A 88 -0.95 -8.12 -21.86
CA ARG A 88 -1.68 -8.27 -20.59
C ARG A 88 -0.73 -8.44 -19.41
N VAL A 89 0.29 -9.30 -19.54
CA VAL A 89 1.26 -9.60 -18.48
C VAL A 89 2.11 -8.37 -18.14
N TYR A 90 2.71 -7.73 -19.14
CA TYR A 90 3.54 -6.55 -18.91
C TYR A 90 2.73 -5.35 -18.40
N LYS A 91 1.54 -5.08 -18.98
CA LYS A 91 0.67 -4.01 -18.49
C LYS A 91 0.27 -4.22 -17.04
N GLY A 92 -0.20 -5.44 -16.69
CA GLY A 92 -0.63 -5.74 -15.32
C GLY A 92 0.51 -5.57 -14.31
N ASN A 93 1.71 -6.06 -14.63
CA ASN A 93 2.86 -5.90 -13.75
C ASN A 93 3.39 -4.46 -13.68
N ALA A 94 3.28 -3.67 -14.76
CA ALA A 94 3.61 -2.25 -14.76
C ALA A 94 2.66 -1.44 -13.88
N ASP A 95 1.35 -1.67 -14.04
CA ASP A 95 0.30 -1.07 -13.23
C ASP A 95 0.48 -1.40 -11.74
N PHE A 96 0.80 -2.65 -11.42
CA PHE A 96 1.10 -3.05 -10.05
C PHE A 96 2.37 -2.37 -9.51
N ALA A 97 3.44 -2.29 -10.31
CA ALA A 97 4.69 -1.64 -9.91
C ALA A 97 4.49 -0.14 -9.62
N LEU A 98 3.72 0.57 -10.45
CA LEU A 98 3.38 1.97 -10.21
C LEU A 98 2.60 2.16 -8.91
N MET A 99 1.62 1.29 -8.65
CA MET A 99 0.85 1.32 -7.42
C MET A 99 1.69 0.95 -6.19
N ALA A 100 2.59 -0.01 -6.32
CA ALA A 100 3.52 -0.39 -5.26
C ALA A 100 4.50 0.75 -4.91
N ALA A 101 5.04 1.43 -5.92
CA ALA A 101 6.01 2.51 -5.77
C ALA A 101 5.38 3.85 -5.35
N GLY A 102 4.15 4.13 -5.80
CA GLY A 102 3.45 5.39 -5.54
C GLY A 102 2.53 5.34 -4.33
N VAL A 103 1.71 4.29 -4.18
CA VAL A 103 0.61 4.25 -3.21
C VAL A 103 0.87 3.32 -2.04
N PHE A 104 1.42 2.12 -2.25
CA PHE A 104 1.48 1.10 -1.19
C PHE A 104 2.73 1.17 -0.29
N GLU A 105 3.78 1.89 -0.72
CA GLU A 105 5.05 2.01 0.01
C GLU A 105 5.59 0.65 0.49
N LYS A 106 5.92 -0.21 -0.46
CA LYS A 106 6.66 -1.43 -0.15
C LYS A 106 8.05 -1.02 0.34
N ASN A 107 8.56 -1.62 1.41
CA ASN A 107 9.93 -1.42 1.94
C ASN A 107 11.04 -1.90 0.97
N CYS A 108 10.76 -2.01 -0.33
CA CYS A 108 11.75 -2.26 -1.34
C CYS A 108 12.54 -0.98 -1.59
N GLU A 109 13.81 -1.11 -1.97
CA GLU A 109 14.58 0.03 -2.45
C GLU A 109 13.78 0.71 -3.57
N PRO A 110 13.56 2.04 -3.49
CA PRO A 110 12.65 2.77 -4.37
C PRO A 110 12.99 2.66 -5.86
N ASP A 111 14.20 2.21 -6.18
CA ASP A 111 14.71 2.09 -7.54
C ASP A 111 14.18 0.84 -8.28
N CYS A 112 13.94 -0.28 -7.58
CA CYS A 112 13.64 -1.54 -8.28
C CYS A 112 12.24 -1.59 -8.92
N GLU A 113 11.18 -1.27 -8.18
CA GLU A 113 9.81 -1.24 -8.71
C GLU A 113 9.65 -0.10 -9.73
N THR A 114 10.42 0.98 -9.57
CA THR A 114 10.38 2.11 -10.49
C THR A 114 10.99 1.76 -11.84
N GLN A 115 12.19 1.18 -11.88
CA GLN A 115 12.81 0.73 -13.13
C GLN A 115 11.95 -0.33 -13.82
N ARG A 116 11.41 -1.26 -13.04
CA ARG A 116 10.52 -2.31 -13.51
C ARG A 116 9.23 -1.76 -14.12
N GLY A 117 8.59 -0.80 -13.46
CA GLY A 117 7.41 -0.12 -13.99
C GLY A 117 7.69 0.63 -15.29
N LYS A 118 8.80 1.37 -15.37
CA LYS A 118 9.25 2.06 -16.61
C LYS A 118 9.38 1.08 -17.78
N LEU A 119 10.16 0.01 -17.58
CA LEU A 119 10.42 -1.01 -18.60
C LEU A 119 9.13 -1.70 -19.05
N PHE A 120 8.30 -2.14 -18.11
CA PHE A 120 7.09 -2.89 -18.47
C PHE A 120 6.03 -2.02 -19.16
N TYR A 121 5.92 -0.73 -18.81
CA TYR A 121 5.07 0.18 -19.57
C TYR A 121 5.57 0.42 -21.00
N GLU A 122 6.89 0.52 -21.19
CA GLU A 122 7.49 0.64 -22.53
C GLU A 122 7.21 -0.59 -23.40
N ILE A 123 7.43 -1.79 -22.83
CA ILE A 123 7.14 -3.05 -23.51
C ILE A 123 5.64 -3.16 -23.81
N ALA A 124 4.77 -2.89 -22.83
CA ALA A 124 3.32 -2.96 -23.02
C ALA A 124 2.83 -1.97 -24.08
N SER A 125 3.37 -0.76 -24.12
CA SER A 125 3.08 0.23 -25.17
C SER A 125 3.41 -0.32 -26.56
N THR A 126 4.60 -0.91 -26.71
CA THR A 126 5.08 -1.52 -27.96
C THR A 126 4.24 -2.73 -28.36
N CYS A 127 3.92 -3.62 -27.43
CA CYS A 127 3.03 -4.76 -27.67
C CYS A 127 1.65 -4.30 -28.14
N HIS A 128 1.06 -3.30 -27.47
CA HIS A 128 -0.25 -2.78 -27.85
C HIS A 128 -0.25 -2.14 -29.24
N ALA A 129 0.79 -1.36 -29.57
CA ALA A 129 0.97 -0.79 -30.90
C ALA A 129 1.09 -1.89 -31.99
N ARG A 130 1.80 -2.99 -31.69
CA ARG A 130 1.91 -4.16 -32.58
C ARG A 130 0.58 -4.87 -32.79
N ILE A 131 -0.18 -5.12 -31.73
CA ILE A 131 -1.52 -5.76 -31.80
C ILE A 131 -2.45 -4.92 -32.69
N CYS A 132 -2.51 -3.61 -32.45
CA CYS A 132 -3.41 -2.72 -33.18
C CYS A 132 -2.88 -2.28 -34.56
N ARG A 133 -1.62 -2.59 -34.90
CA ARG A 133 -0.91 -2.15 -36.12
C ARG A 133 -0.90 -0.63 -36.34
N LYS A 134 -1.12 0.15 -35.27
CA LYS A 134 -1.12 1.62 -35.26
C LYS A 134 -0.89 2.14 -33.84
N LYS A 135 -0.42 3.37 -33.72
CA LYS A 135 -0.38 4.07 -32.44
C LYS A 135 -1.82 4.36 -31.98
N THR A 136 -2.13 3.99 -30.74
CA THR A 136 -3.45 4.13 -30.12
C THR A 136 -3.35 5.01 -28.88
N GLY A 137 -4.50 5.50 -28.37
CA GLY A 137 -4.55 6.25 -27.12
C GLY A 137 -3.93 5.45 -25.95
N VAL A 138 -4.28 4.16 -25.83
CA VAL A 138 -3.71 3.27 -24.81
C VAL A 138 -2.19 3.16 -24.94
N ALA A 139 -1.66 2.90 -26.15
CA ALA A 139 -0.20 2.83 -26.34
C ALA A 139 0.48 4.17 -26.00
N THR A 140 -0.18 5.30 -26.29
CA THR A 140 0.33 6.64 -25.98
C THR A 140 0.36 6.90 -24.47
N VAL A 141 -0.71 6.56 -23.75
CA VAL A 141 -0.77 6.65 -22.28
C VAL A 141 0.31 5.79 -21.64
N LEU A 142 0.47 4.53 -22.06
CA LEU A 142 1.51 3.65 -21.50
C LEU A 142 2.93 4.18 -21.79
N ALA A 143 3.15 4.76 -22.98
CA ALA A 143 4.43 5.40 -23.29
C ALA A 143 4.69 6.63 -22.39
N LYS A 144 3.68 7.50 -22.20
CA LYS A 144 3.76 8.65 -21.28
C LYS A 144 4.06 8.20 -19.85
N LEU A 145 3.40 7.14 -19.38
CA LEU A 145 3.62 6.55 -18.05
C LEU A 145 5.03 6.00 -17.88
N SER A 146 5.59 5.36 -18.90
CA SER A 146 6.99 4.91 -18.88
C SER A 146 7.96 6.09 -18.81
N GLU A 147 7.80 7.07 -19.70
CA GLU A 147 8.71 8.22 -19.82
C GLU A 147 8.71 9.09 -18.56
N ARG A 148 7.53 9.36 -18.00
CA ARG A 148 7.33 10.25 -16.85
C ARG A 148 6.99 9.51 -15.56
N PHE A 149 7.44 8.26 -15.43
CA PHE A 149 7.07 7.39 -14.32
C PHE A 149 7.33 8.02 -12.95
N GLU A 150 8.49 8.67 -12.75
CA GLU A 150 8.82 9.32 -11.48
C GLU A 150 7.87 10.44 -11.12
N THR A 151 7.46 11.23 -12.11
CA THR A 151 6.49 12.32 -11.94
C THR A 151 5.18 11.75 -11.42
N TYR A 152 4.64 10.73 -12.09
CA TYR A 152 3.40 10.09 -11.63
C TYR A 152 3.54 9.39 -10.29
N ARG A 153 4.68 8.73 -10.02
CA ARG A 153 4.99 8.13 -8.72
C ARG A 153 4.97 9.18 -7.61
N LYS A 154 5.60 10.35 -7.83
CA LYS A 154 5.63 11.47 -6.88
C LYS A 154 4.23 12.02 -6.62
N ILE A 155 3.43 12.24 -7.66
CA ILE A 155 2.04 12.68 -7.56
C ILE A 155 1.21 11.68 -6.73
N LEU A 156 1.30 10.38 -7.04
CA LEU A 156 0.57 9.33 -6.33
C LEU A 156 1.01 9.20 -4.86
N SER A 157 2.30 9.36 -4.60
CA SER A 157 2.86 9.35 -3.24
C SER A 157 2.38 10.52 -2.39
N TYR A 158 2.27 11.70 -2.99
CA TYR A 158 1.66 12.86 -2.35
C TYR A 158 0.16 12.64 -2.09
N MET A 159 -0.57 12.18 -3.12
CA MET A 159 -2.00 11.89 -3.03
C MET A 159 -2.35 10.90 -1.92
N ARG A 160 -1.52 9.86 -1.77
CA ARG A 160 -1.63 8.85 -0.72
C ARG A 160 -1.65 9.47 0.69
N GLY A 161 -0.75 10.41 0.96
CA GLY A 161 -0.60 11.03 2.29
C GLY A 161 -1.73 12.01 2.59
N GLU A 162 -1.99 12.94 1.68
CA GLU A 162 -2.87 14.08 1.93
C GLU A 162 -4.35 13.76 1.74
N TYR A 163 -4.69 13.11 0.62
CA TYR A 163 -6.07 12.92 0.19
C TYR A 163 -6.63 11.56 0.58
N LEU A 164 -5.86 10.50 0.39
CA LEU A 164 -6.29 9.15 0.76
C LEU A 164 -6.11 8.89 2.27
N ARG A 165 -5.33 9.74 2.96
CA ARG A 165 -4.93 9.57 4.37
C ARG A 165 -4.52 8.13 4.69
N LEU A 166 -3.89 7.47 3.72
CA LEU A 166 -3.37 6.13 3.91
C LEU A 166 -2.19 6.29 4.85
N LEU A 167 -2.45 6.02 6.14
CA LEU A 167 -1.43 6.08 7.17
C LEU A 167 -0.25 5.23 6.72
N ARG A 168 0.92 5.86 6.61
CA ARG A 168 2.19 5.16 6.44
C ARG A 168 2.26 4.10 7.54
N ARG A 169 2.50 2.85 7.16
CA ARG A 169 2.83 1.83 8.16
C ARG A 169 4.07 2.31 8.88
N PHE A 170 3.96 2.57 10.18
CA PHE A 170 5.12 2.83 11.01
C PHE A 170 6.12 1.71 10.79
N THR A 171 7.37 2.06 10.49
CA THR A 171 8.45 1.08 10.53
C THR A 171 8.51 0.51 11.95
N LYS A 172 9.08 -0.69 12.12
CA LYS A 172 9.21 -1.29 13.47
C LYS A 172 9.90 -0.35 14.46
N GLY A 173 10.83 0.48 13.99
CA GLY A 173 11.52 1.49 14.79
C GLY A 173 10.65 2.71 15.12
N GLU A 174 9.91 3.26 14.16
CA GLU A 174 8.98 4.37 14.41
C GLU A 174 7.82 3.93 15.31
N MET A 175 7.33 2.70 15.14
CA MET A 175 6.34 2.08 16.03
C MET A 175 6.90 1.94 17.44
N PHE A 176 8.15 1.49 17.58
CA PHE A 176 8.82 1.40 18.88
C PHE A 176 8.98 2.76 19.56
N HIS A 177 9.31 3.82 18.81
CA HIS A 177 9.40 5.18 19.35
C HIS A 177 8.02 5.73 19.73
N LEU A 178 7.01 5.49 18.91
CA LEU A 178 5.62 5.87 19.18
C LEU A 178 5.08 5.13 20.41
N GLU A 179 5.30 3.81 20.50
CA GLU A 179 4.97 3.01 21.69
C GLU A 179 5.65 3.57 22.94
N ARG A 180 6.91 4.01 22.82
CA ARG A 180 7.65 4.59 23.93
C ARG A 180 7.16 5.99 24.32
N GLU A 181 6.78 6.84 23.36
CA GLU A 181 6.24 8.19 23.61
C GLU A 181 4.80 8.13 24.15
N VAL A 182 3.97 7.23 23.62
CA VAL A 182 2.64 6.94 24.15
C VAL A 182 2.74 6.32 25.55
N HIS A 183 3.70 5.42 25.79
CA HIS A 183 3.95 4.90 27.15
C HIS A 183 4.50 5.95 28.12
N ALA A 184 5.32 6.90 27.67
CA ALA A 184 5.79 8.00 28.51
C ALA A 184 4.64 8.92 28.97
N GLY A 185 3.63 9.13 28.12
CA GLY A 185 2.38 9.83 28.47
C GLY A 185 1.36 8.97 29.24
N ALA A 186 1.42 7.64 29.12
CA ALA A 186 0.49 6.70 29.74
C ALA A 186 0.93 6.17 31.11
N LEU A 187 2.13 6.51 31.60
CA LEU A 187 2.62 6.09 32.92
C LEU A 187 1.67 6.46 34.08
N THR A 188 0.83 7.48 33.92
CA THR A 188 -0.20 7.85 34.92
C THR A 188 -1.41 6.91 34.96
N GLY A 189 -1.63 6.07 33.93
CA GLY A 189 -2.72 5.09 33.85
C GLY A 189 -2.29 3.63 33.69
N PHE A 190 -1.00 3.38 33.40
CA PHE A 190 -0.44 2.04 33.14
C PHE A 190 -0.39 1.13 34.38
N VAL A 191 -0.18 1.70 35.58
CA VAL A 191 0.00 0.89 36.80
C VAL A 191 -1.28 0.15 37.23
N PRO A 192 -2.48 0.78 37.26
CA PRO A 192 -3.73 0.09 37.58
C PRO A 192 -4.09 -1.01 36.56
N ASP A 193 -3.99 -0.71 35.27
CA ASP A 193 -4.39 -1.66 34.21
C ASP A 193 -3.37 -2.80 34.07
N GLY A 194 -2.08 -2.49 34.19
CA GLY A 194 -1.02 -3.51 34.18
C GLY A 194 -1.15 -4.51 35.33
N ARG A 195 -1.53 -4.03 36.54
CA ARG A 195 -1.81 -4.91 37.69
C ARG A 195 -2.99 -5.84 37.42
N ASN A 196 -4.08 -5.36 36.81
CA ASN A 196 -5.23 -6.19 36.43
C ASN A 196 -4.84 -7.26 35.41
N HIS A 197 -4.11 -6.89 34.36
CA HIS A 197 -3.63 -7.83 33.35
C HIS A 197 -2.67 -8.89 33.90
N PHE A 198 -1.82 -8.52 34.87
CA PHE A 198 -0.96 -9.46 35.58
C PHE A 198 -1.79 -10.46 36.40
N LEU A 199 -2.80 -10.00 37.15
CA LEU A 199 -3.68 -10.89 37.94
C LEU A 199 -4.48 -11.84 37.07
N ASP A 200 -4.97 -11.39 35.91
CA ASP A 200 -5.67 -12.23 34.94
C ASP A 200 -4.75 -13.32 34.37
N ALA A 201 -3.53 -12.95 33.99
CA ALA A 201 -2.53 -13.90 33.49
C ALA A 201 -2.13 -14.91 34.58
N TYR A 202 -1.95 -14.46 35.82
CA TYR A 202 -1.62 -15.32 36.95
C TYR A 202 -2.77 -16.29 37.27
N SER A 203 -4.02 -15.80 37.27
CA SER A 203 -5.21 -16.63 37.47
C SER A 203 -5.35 -17.69 36.38
N ASN A 204 -5.07 -17.33 35.12
CA ASN A 204 -5.12 -18.26 34.01
C ASN A 204 -4.01 -19.30 34.08
N TRP A 205 -2.78 -18.90 34.37
CA TRP A 205 -1.68 -19.84 34.60
C TRP A 205 -1.97 -20.81 35.75
N MET A 206 -2.55 -20.34 36.86
CA MET A 206 -2.95 -21.21 37.97
C MET A 206 -4.01 -22.24 37.58
N LYS A 207 -4.84 -21.95 36.56
CA LYS A 207 -5.87 -22.86 36.05
C LYS A 207 -5.35 -23.81 34.98
N THR A 208 -4.47 -23.35 34.09
CA THR A 208 -4.03 -24.09 32.89
C THR A 208 -2.67 -24.76 33.07
N GLY A 209 -1.80 -24.21 33.91
CA GLY A 209 -0.40 -24.63 34.05
C GLY A 209 0.44 -24.45 32.78
N SER A 210 -0.05 -23.71 31.79
CA SER A 210 0.58 -23.60 30.46
C SER A 210 1.88 -22.80 30.52
N GLN A 211 2.89 -23.25 29.78
CA GLN A 211 4.16 -22.53 29.64
C GLN A 211 3.97 -21.15 28.99
N ALA A 212 3.03 -21.02 28.05
CA ALA A 212 2.74 -19.73 27.42
C ALA A 212 2.11 -18.72 28.41
N ASP A 213 1.29 -19.19 29.34
CA ASP A 213 0.70 -18.35 30.39
C ASP A 213 1.75 -17.97 31.44
N ARG A 214 2.68 -18.89 31.75
CA ARG A 214 3.82 -18.63 32.64
C ARG A 214 4.76 -17.56 32.09
N ASP A 215 5.13 -17.67 30.81
CA ASP A 215 5.99 -16.69 30.14
C ASP A 215 5.29 -15.31 30.10
N ARG A 216 3.97 -15.30 29.92
CA ARG A 216 3.15 -14.09 29.95
C ARG A 216 3.10 -13.43 31.33
N VAL A 217 2.97 -14.22 32.42
CA VAL A 217 3.03 -13.70 33.79
C VAL A 217 4.40 -13.10 34.10
N ASN A 218 5.48 -13.81 33.75
CA ASN A 218 6.84 -13.33 33.99
C ASN A 218 7.13 -12.04 33.22
N GLY A 219 6.74 -11.97 31.94
CA GLY A 219 6.90 -10.76 31.13
C GLY A 219 6.11 -9.55 31.67
N LEU A 220 4.88 -9.77 32.15
CA LEU A 220 4.07 -8.70 32.75
C LEU A 220 4.60 -8.27 34.12
N GLY A 221 5.08 -9.20 34.94
CA GLY A 221 5.68 -8.92 36.24
C GLY A 221 6.96 -8.08 36.12
N GLU A 222 7.85 -8.42 35.19
CA GLU A 222 9.07 -7.63 34.92
C GLU A 222 8.76 -6.24 34.36
N ALA A 223 7.69 -6.10 33.57
CA ALA A 223 7.25 -4.81 33.06
C ALA A 223 6.68 -3.93 34.18
N LEU A 224 5.95 -4.51 35.14
CA LEU A 224 5.41 -3.82 36.31
C LEU A 224 6.51 -3.40 37.30
N CYS A 225 7.46 -4.27 37.62
CA CYS A 225 8.60 -3.92 38.50
C CYS A 225 9.42 -2.75 37.94
N ARG A 226 9.48 -2.59 36.61
CA ARG A 226 10.17 -1.47 35.94
C ARG A 226 9.36 -0.17 35.94
N ALA A 227 8.03 -0.27 35.97
CA ALA A 227 7.13 0.88 35.89
C ALA A 227 6.68 1.38 37.28
N ASP A 228 6.65 0.51 38.28
CA ASP A 228 6.23 0.79 39.65
C ASP A 228 7.25 0.21 40.64
N PRO A 229 8.10 1.06 41.25
CA PRO A 229 9.11 0.64 42.21
C PRO A 229 8.54 -0.03 43.48
N GLU A 230 7.24 0.13 43.78
CA GLU A 230 6.60 -0.52 44.94
C GLU A 230 6.08 -1.93 44.62
N PHE A 231 6.02 -2.31 43.34
CA PHE A 231 5.57 -3.63 42.93
C PHE A 231 6.74 -4.62 42.88
N GLU A 232 6.72 -5.62 43.74
CA GLU A 232 7.74 -6.67 43.82
C GLU A 232 7.22 -8.01 43.28
N PHE A 233 7.90 -8.53 42.25
CA PHE A 233 7.62 -9.86 41.70
C PHE A 233 8.93 -10.54 41.26
N ALA A 234 9.21 -11.72 41.80
CA ALA A 234 10.46 -12.46 41.62
C ALA A 234 10.40 -13.56 40.54
N GLY A 235 9.33 -13.59 39.74
CA GLY A 235 9.10 -14.63 38.74
C GLY A 235 8.51 -15.92 39.32
N ILE A 236 7.94 -16.74 38.44
CA ILE A 236 7.41 -18.08 38.73
C ILE A 236 7.93 -19.13 37.76
#